data_AF-A0A9D7FCX1-F1
#
_entry.id   AF-A0A9D7FCX1-F1
#
_cell.length_a   1.000
_cell.length_b   1.000
_cell.length_c   1.000
_cell.angle_alpha   90.00
_cell.angle_beta   90.00
_cell.angle_gamma   90.00
#
_symmetry.space_group_name_H-M   'P 1'
#
loop_
_entity.id
_entity.type
_entity.pdbx_description
1 polymer ?
#
loop_
_entity_poly.entity_id
_entity_poly.type
_entity_poly.pdbx_seq_one_letter_code
_entity_poly.pdbx_strand_id
1 'polypeptide(L)' 'MEPLEIKGNWNELKGKLKQKFAVLTDNDLMYEKGKKEEMLGKLQIKLGKTKEELHKIIADL' A
#
# COMPACT_ATOMS: atom_id res chain seq x y z
N MET A 1 -14.74 -17.45 -1.66
CA MET A 1 -14.46 -16.05 -1.26
C MET A 1 -13.39 -16.15 -0.19
N GLU A 2 -12.13 -16.16 -0.63
CA GLU A 2 -11.00 -16.45 0.27
C GLU A 2 -10.60 -15.17 1.03
N PRO A 3 -10.38 -15.25 2.35
CA PRO A 3 -9.96 -14.10 3.13
C PRO A 3 -8.57 -13.68 2.64
N LEU A 4 -8.49 -12.49 2.05
CA LEU A 4 -7.24 -11.88 1.57
C LEU A 4 -6.19 -11.92 2.69
N GLU A 5 -5.27 -12.89 2.61
CA GLU A 5 -4.10 -13.00 3.47
C GLU A 5 -3.07 -11.94 3.08
N ILE A 6 -3.41 -10.66 3.28
CA ILE A 6 -2.56 -9.50 3.01
C ILE A 6 -1.24 -9.57 3.80
N LYS A 7 -1.16 -10.43 4.83
CA LYS A 7 0.05 -10.61 5.66
C LYS A 7 1.21 -11.30 4.95
N GLY A 8 0.95 -12.21 4.00
CA GLY A 8 2.02 -12.87 3.25
C GLY A 8 2.61 -11.98 2.15
N ASN A 9 1.74 -11.24 1.46
CA ASN A 9 2.12 -10.54 0.22
C ASN A 9 2.51 -9.07 0.37
N TRP A 10 2.45 -8.46 1.57
CA TRP A 10 2.72 -7.02 1.72
C TRP A 10 4.11 -6.61 1.20
N ASN A 11 5.15 -7.42 1.43
CA ASN A 11 6.49 -7.14 0.92
C ASN A 11 6.57 -7.16 -0.61
N GLU A 12 5.81 -8.03 -1.27
CA GLU A 12 5.74 -8.05 -2.74
C GLU A 12 4.93 -6.85 -3.27
N LEU A 13 3.78 -6.59 -2.63
CA LEU A 13 2.91 -5.45 -2.91
C LEU A 13 3.66 -4.12 -2.77
N LYS A 14 4.50 -3.97 -1.73
CA LYS A 14 5.37 -2.80 -1.55
C LYS A 14 6.34 -2.66 -2.72
N GLY A 15 6.95 -3.76 -3.17
CA GLY A 15 7.88 -3.75 -4.29
C GLY A 15 7.20 -3.26 -5.56
N LYS A 16 6.03 -3.84 -5.89
CA LYS A 16 5.21 -3.42 -7.03
C LYS A 16 4.76 -1.96 -6.92
N LEU A 17 4.35 -1.51 -5.73
CA LEU A 17 3.99 -0.11 -5.48
C LEU A 17 5.16 0.85 -5.70
N LYS A 18 6.38 0.52 -5.23
CA LYS A 18 7.58 1.34 -5.50
C LYS A 18 7.93 1.38 -6.97
N GLN A 19 7.77 0.27 -7.69
CA GLN A 19 8.02 0.24 -9.13
C GLN A 19 7.00 1.08 -9.91
N LYS A 20 5.71 1.02 -9.52
CA LYS A 20 4.63 1.79 -10.16
C LYS A 20 4.68 3.27 -9.79
N PHE A 21 5.16 3.60 -8.59
CA PHE A 21 5.24 4.95 -8.06
C PHE A 21 6.64 5.24 -7.52
N ALA A 22 7.49 5.84 -8.36
CA ALA A 22 8.85 6.25 -7.98
C ALA A 22 8.91 7.26 -6.81
N VAL A 23 7.78 7.92 -6.52
CA VAL A 23 7.57 8.82 -5.38
C VAL A 23 7.49 8.08 -4.04
N LEU A 24 7.15 6.78 -4.05
CA LEU A 24 7.02 5.99 -2.83
C LEU A 24 8.38 5.47 -2.38
N THR A 25 8.67 5.68 -1.09
CA THR A 25 9.86 5.16 -0.45
C THR A 25 9.52 3.98 0.44
N ASP A 26 10.55 3.22 0.84
CA ASP A 26 10.38 2.13 1.81
C ASP A 26 9.74 2.61 3.11
N ASN A 27 9.99 3.86 3.50
CA ASN A 27 9.45 4.45 4.73
C ASN A 27 7.93 4.70 4.64
N ASP A 28 7.41 5.03 3.45
CA ASP A 28 5.97 5.26 3.24
C ASP A 28 5.17 3.95 3.20
N LEU A 29 5.83 2.89 2.75
CA LEU A 29 5.26 1.55 2.60
C LEU A 29 5.60 0.65 3.80
N MET A 30 6.19 1.23 4.83
CA MET A 30 6.56 0.55 6.05
C MET A 30 5.30 0.17 6.81
N TYR A 31 4.94 -1.11 6.74
CA TYR A 31 3.81 -1.65 7.47
C TYR A 31 4.29 -2.13 8.84
N GLU A 32 3.98 -1.33 9.86
CA GLU A 32 4.02 -1.79 11.24
C GLU A 32 2.65 -2.36 11.64
N LYS A 33 2.66 -3.47 12.36
CA LYS A 33 1.44 -4.14 12.85
C LYS A 33 0.65 -3.15 13.71
N GLY A 34 -0.53 -2.73 13.23
CA GLY A 34 -1.39 -1.73 13.88
C GLY A 34 -1.32 -0.32 13.27
N LYS A 35 -0.34 -0.01 12.40
CA LYS A 35 -0.20 1.29 11.72
C LYS A 35 -0.67 1.29 10.26
N LYS A 36 -1.52 0.32 9.88
CA LYS A 36 -2.05 0.21 8.51
C LYS A 36 -2.75 1.50 8.06
N GLU A 37 -3.53 2.10 8.96
CA GLU A 37 -4.27 3.33 8.66
C GLU A 37 -3.35 4.54 8.47
N GLU A 38 -2.28 4.65 9.27
CA GLU A 38 -1.31 5.73 9.15
C GLU A 38 -0.54 5.62 7.82
N MET A 39 -0.12 4.41 7.45
CA MET A 39 0.54 4.13 6.18
C MET A 39 -0.37 4.47 4.99
N LEU A 40 -1.64 4.06 5.04
CA LEU A 40 -2.63 4.41 4.02
C LEU A 40 -2.85 5.93 3.94
N GLY A 41 -2.91 6.63 5.07
CA GLY A 41 -3.02 8.09 5.10
C GLY A 41 -1.83 8.79 4.44
N LYS A 42 -0.61 8.34 4.73
CA LYS A 42 0.61 8.83 4.06
C LYS A 42 0.56 8.60 2.56
N LEU A 43 0.17 7.39 2.14
CA LEU A 43 -0.01 7.04 0.72
C LEU A 43 -1.03 7.95 0.03
N GLN A 44 -2.16 8.26 0.67
CA GLN A 44 -3.17 9.17 0.10
C GLN A 44 -2.58 10.55 -0.18
N ILE A 45 -1.85 11.12 0.80
CA ILE A 45 -1.25 12.44 0.68
C ILE A 45 -0.13 12.43 -0.37
N LYS A 46 0.73 11.42 -0.35
CA LYS A 46 1.92 11.36 -1.20
C LYS A 46 1.61 11.08 -2.67
N LEU A 47 0.61 10.24 -2.91
CA LEU A 47 0.14 9.94 -4.26
C LEU A 47 -0.95 10.90 -4.75
N GLY A 48 -1.52 11.71 -3.84
CA GLY A 48 -2.69 12.54 -4.14
C GLY A 48 -3.93 11.71 -4.51
N LYS A 49 -4.01 10.46 -4.01
CA LYS A 49 -5.05 9.49 -4.38
C LYS A 49 -6.05 9.26 -3.25
N THR A 50 -7.29 8.95 -3.60
CA THR A 50 -8.30 8.57 -2.61
C THR A 50 -8.04 7.16 -2.08
N LYS A 51 -8.65 6.85 -0.93
CA LYS A 51 -8.60 5.52 -0.31
C LYS A 51 -9.09 4.44 -1.28
N GLU A 52 -10.14 4.74 -2.05
CA GLU A 52 -10.67 3.83 -3.07
C GLU A 52 -9.69 3.57 -4.20
N GLU A 53 -9.01 4.60 -4.72
CA GLU A 53 -7.99 4.40 -5.74
C GLU A 53 -6.84 3.54 -5.20
N LEU A 54 -6.38 3.81 -3.98
CA LEU A 54 -5.36 2.98 -3.33
C LEU A 54 -5.81 1.53 -3.18
N HIS A 55 -7.05 1.31 -2.75
CA HIS A 55 -7.61 -0.03 -2.64
C HIS A 55 -7.67 -0.74 -3.99
N LYS A 56 -8.08 -0.04 -5.06
CA LYS A 56 -8.07 -0.61 -6.42
C LYS A 56 -6.67 -0.96 -6.86
N ILE A 57 -5.70 -0.07 -6.65
CA ILE A 57 -4.29 -0.33 -6.98
C ILE A 57 -3.79 -1.55 -6.21
N ILE A 58 -4.06 -1.62 -4.90
CA ILE A 58 -3.61 -2.74 -4.06
C ILE A 58 -4.29 -4.05 -4.45
N ALA A 59 -5.56 -4.00 -4.89
CA ALA A 59 -6.30 -5.16 -5.36
C ALA A 59 -5.92 -5.62 -6.79
N ASP A 60 -5.34 -4.73 -7.58
CA ASP A 60 -4.88 -4.97 -8.96
C ASP A 60 -3.44 -5.53 -9.02
N LEU A 61 -2.70 -5.48 -7.91
CA LEU A 61 -1.31 -5.89 -7.78
C LEU A 61 -1.14 -7.29 -7.18
#